data_AF-A0AAW3UW86-F1
#
_entry.id   AF-A0AAW3UW86-F1
#
_cell.length_a   1.000
_cell.length_b   1.000
_cell.length_c   1.000
_cell.angle_alpha   90.00
_cell.angle_beta   90.00
_cell.angle_gamma   90.00
#
_symmetry.space_group_name_H-M   'P 1'
#
loop_
_entity.id
_entity.type
_entity.pdbx_description
1 polymer ?
#
loop_
_entity_poly.entity_id
_entity_poly.type
_entity_poly.pdbx_seq_one_letter_code
_entity_poly.pdbx_strand_id
1 'polypeptide(L)'
;MAIFAMNLQPFSGTQILVKNRWIGVVFALCSANAWAQFDGANKNDILTVSGPLQIVKLARPAPDGANFRATLNGSPFDQLYGLRFIYYTDSPAEGKPASRVVIEDFINSFSDAPSVILYDFQKKPATALPISDRLDVDDVRWTNNSVELSANGQWFAFSGHKLTRIHPVGQ
;
A
#
# COMPACT_ATOMS: atom_id res chain seq x y z
N MET A 1 38.94 40.95 51.20
CA MET A 1 39.75 39.75 51.41
C MET A 1 38.96 38.83 52.34
N ALA A 2 38.80 37.57 51.94
CA ALA A 2 38.25 36.43 52.68
C ALA A 2 36.75 36.40 53.08
N ILE A 3 36.13 35.31 52.61
CA ILE A 3 34.77 34.78 52.78
C ILE A 3 34.65 34.09 54.14
N PHE A 4 33.46 34.12 54.77
CA PHE A 4 32.96 33.00 55.58
C PHE A 4 31.43 32.88 55.46
N ALA A 5 31.00 31.65 55.23
CA ALA A 5 29.61 31.20 55.14
C ALA A 5 29.10 30.76 56.52
N MET A 6 27.79 30.87 56.75
CA MET A 6 26.90 29.90 57.43
C MET A 6 25.55 30.61 57.71
N ASN A 7 24.46 30.21 57.06
CA ASN A 7 23.55 29.09 57.41
C ASN A 7 22.47 29.53 58.41
N LEU A 8 21.20 29.39 58.04
CA LEU A 8 20.02 29.20 58.93
C LEU A 8 18.76 29.01 58.04
N GLN A 9 18.27 27.77 57.98
CA GLN A 9 16.89 27.45 57.58
C GLN A 9 15.93 27.87 58.72
N PRO A 10 14.62 28.03 58.43
CA PRO A 10 13.72 27.00 58.94
C PRO A 10 12.56 26.60 58.00
N PHE A 11 12.13 25.36 58.24
CA PHE A 11 10.92 24.69 57.75
C PHE A 11 9.61 25.40 58.16
N SER A 12 8.63 25.40 57.26
CA SER A 12 7.17 25.27 57.50
C SER A 12 6.54 25.13 56.11
N GLY A 13 5.78 24.12 55.71
CA GLY A 13 4.61 23.52 56.34
C GLY A 13 3.61 23.20 55.22
N THR A 14 3.62 21.93 54.78
CA THR A 14 2.56 21.12 54.16
C THR A 14 1.41 21.78 53.36
N GLN A 15 1.35 21.53 52.05
CA GLN A 15 0.13 21.15 51.32
C GLN A 15 0.53 20.22 50.17
N ILE A 16 0.30 18.91 50.32
CA ILE A 16 0.29 17.96 49.21
C ILE A 16 -1.03 18.18 48.48
N LEU A 17 -0.98 18.69 47.25
CA LEU A 17 -2.12 18.61 46.34
C LEU A 17 -1.64 18.10 44.98
N VAL A 18 -1.63 16.77 44.87
CA VAL A 18 -1.64 16.06 43.59
C VAL A 18 -2.96 16.42 42.91
N LYS A 19 -2.92 17.20 41.83
CA LYS A 19 -4.10 17.43 40.98
C LYS A 19 -3.80 17.07 39.53
N ASN A 20 -4.08 15.79 39.26
CA ASN A 20 -4.41 15.14 38.01
C ASN A 20 -4.19 15.90 36.68
N ARG A 21 -3.25 15.35 35.91
CA ARG A 21 -3.46 14.76 34.57
C ARG A 21 -4.78 15.14 33.90
N TRP A 22 -4.70 16.04 32.92
CA TRP A 22 -5.44 15.90 31.68
C TRP A 22 -4.47 16.10 30.53
N ILE A 23 -3.95 14.96 30.08
CA ILE A 23 -3.21 14.78 28.84
C ILE A 23 -4.15 15.26 27.73
N GLY A 24 -3.79 16.35 27.06
CA GLY A 24 -4.45 16.75 25.83
C GLY A 24 -4.24 15.64 24.81
N VAL A 25 -5.28 14.86 24.56
CA VAL A 25 -5.32 13.92 23.44
C VAL A 25 -5.39 14.77 22.18
N VAL A 26 -4.23 15.03 21.58
CA VAL A 26 -4.17 15.47 20.19
C VAL A 26 -4.63 14.26 19.37
N PHE A 27 -5.87 14.29 18.89
CA PHE A 27 -6.31 13.43 17.81
C PHE A 27 -5.51 13.81 16.57
N ALA A 28 -4.35 13.15 16.40
CA ALA A 28 -3.73 13.03 15.10
C ALA A 28 -4.72 12.27 14.21
N LEU A 29 -5.54 13.00 13.46
CA LEU A 29 -6.19 12.49 12.27
C LEU A 29 -5.07 12.14 11.30
N CYS A 30 -4.53 10.93 11.44
CA CYS A 30 -3.76 10.26 10.41
C CYS A 30 -4.70 10.06 9.22
N SER A 31 -4.87 11.12 8.43
CA SER A 31 -5.24 10.94 7.03
C SER A 31 -4.02 10.29 6.41
N ALA A 32 -4.00 8.96 6.40
CA ALA A 32 -3.09 8.22 5.57
C ALA A 32 -3.45 8.59 4.13
N ASN A 33 -2.87 9.68 3.64
CA ASN A 33 -2.70 9.92 2.23
C ASN A 33 -1.75 8.82 1.76
N ALA A 34 -2.29 7.62 1.56
CA ALA A 34 -1.59 6.52 0.93
C ALA A 34 -1.50 6.88 -0.55
N TRP A 35 -0.56 7.76 -0.87
CA TRP A 35 -0.08 7.95 -2.22
C TRP A 35 0.68 6.68 -2.56
N ALA A 36 0.16 5.86 -3.45
CA ALA A 36 0.94 4.74 -3.94
C ALA A 36 1.94 5.31 -4.95
N GLN A 37 3.12 5.67 -4.43
CA GLN A 37 4.29 5.84 -5.27
C GLN A 37 4.58 4.48 -5.90
N PHE A 38 5.04 4.47 -7.14
CA PHE A 38 5.56 3.30 -7.82
C PHE A 38 6.47 2.47 -6.86
N ASP A 39 6.00 1.30 -6.43
CA ASP A 39 6.71 0.49 -5.42
C ASP A 39 7.77 -0.42 -6.06
N GLY A 40 7.57 -0.76 -7.32
CA GLY A 40 8.57 -1.47 -8.11
C GLY A 40 8.10 -1.93 -9.48
N ALA A 41 9.09 -2.38 -10.25
CA ALA A 41 8.93 -3.10 -11.49
C ALA A 41 9.97 -4.21 -11.52
N ASN A 42 9.64 -5.39 -12.05
CA ASN A 42 10.58 -6.51 -12.19
C ASN A 42 11.34 -6.90 -10.90
N LYS A 43 10.83 -6.52 -9.73
CA LYS A 43 11.26 -7.07 -8.43
C LYS A 43 10.41 -8.29 -8.16
N ASN A 44 11.07 -9.40 -7.88
CA ASN A 44 10.38 -10.69 -7.89
C ASN A 44 9.61 -10.93 -6.60
N ASP A 45 10.06 -10.46 -5.44
CA ASP A 45 9.50 -10.86 -4.15
C ASP A 45 8.77 -9.69 -3.46
N ILE A 46 7.46 -9.87 -3.23
CA ILE A 46 6.61 -8.96 -2.48
C ILE A 46 6.17 -9.68 -1.21
N LEU A 47 6.49 -9.11 -0.03
CA LEU A 47 5.99 -9.64 1.23
C LEU A 47 4.49 -9.33 1.33
N THR A 48 3.65 -10.35 1.49
CA THR A 48 2.20 -10.17 1.65
C THR A 48 1.69 -10.81 2.94
N VAL A 49 0.50 -10.40 3.38
CA VAL A 49 -0.18 -11.02 4.54
C VAL A 49 -0.53 -12.50 4.33
N SER A 50 -0.53 -12.98 3.08
CA SER A 50 -0.75 -14.38 2.72
C SER A 50 0.55 -15.14 2.40
N GLY A 51 1.71 -14.57 2.74
CA GLY A 51 3.04 -15.13 2.45
C GLY A 51 3.75 -14.39 1.31
N PRO A 52 4.96 -14.82 0.91
CA PRO A 52 5.69 -14.17 -0.17
C PRO A 52 4.98 -14.38 -1.51
N LEU A 53 4.68 -13.28 -2.21
CA LEU A 53 4.31 -13.30 -3.61
C LEU A 53 5.59 -13.19 -4.44
N GLN A 54 5.78 -14.13 -5.36
CA GLN A 54 6.90 -14.10 -6.30
C GLN A 54 6.36 -13.96 -7.73
N ILE A 55 6.82 -12.97 -8.49
CA ILE A 55 6.48 -12.81 -9.91
C ILE A 55 7.76 -13.02 -10.72
N VAL A 56 7.86 -14.15 -11.42
CA VAL A 56 9.09 -14.58 -12.09
C VAL A 56 8.88 -14.66 -13.59
N LYS A 57 9.81 -14.07 -14.35
CA LYS A 57 9.83 -14.18 -15.82
C LYS A 57 10.15 -15.61 -16.24
N LEU A 58 9.35 -16.16 -17.14
CA LEU A 58 9.58 -17.48 -17.70
C LEU A 58 10.70 -17.40 -18.75
N ALA A 59 11.55 -18.44 -18.80
CA ALA A 59 12.63 -18.52 -19.79
C ALA A 59 12.11 -18.55 -21.24
N ARG A 60 10.89 -19.06 -21.42
CA ARG A 60 10.10 -19.02 -22.65
C ARG A 60 8.64 -18.79 -22.27
N PRO A 61 7.83 -18.12 -23.11
CA PRO A 61 6.40 -18.02 -22.87
C PRO A 61 5.78 -19.40 -22.65
N ALA A 62 4.83 -19.49 -21.71
CA ALA A 62 4.05 -20.69 -21.50
C ALA A 62 3.15 -20.98 -22.72
N PRO A 63 2.60 -22.21 -22.87
CA PRO A 63 1.77 -22.57 -24.03
C PRO A 63 0.53 -21.69 -24.23
N ASP A 64 0.02 -21.10 -23.16
CA ASP A 64 -1.10 -20.14 -23.16
C ASP A 64 -0.67 -18.70 -23.45
N GLY A 65 0.63 -18.46 -23.64
CA GLY A 65 1.20 -17.14 -23.94
C GLY A 65 1.71 -16.38 -22.71
N ALA A 66 1.57 -16.92 -21.49
CA ALA A 66 2.04 -16.21 -20.30
C ALA A 66 3.56 -16.01 -20.32
N ASN A 67 4.01 -14.82 -19.96
CA ASN A 67 5.43 -14.44 -19.90
C ASN A 67 5.98 -14.46 -18.47
N PHE A 68 5.11 -14.29 -17.48
CA PHE A 68 5.47 -14.37 -16.06
C PHE A 68 4.56 -15.34 -15.33
N ARG A 69 5.11 -15.96 -14.27
CA ARG A 69 4.34 -16.77 -13.32
C ARG A 69 4.36 -16.08 -11.97
N ALA A 70 3.18 -15.87 -11.41
CA ALA A 70 3.01 -15.44 -10.03
C ALA A 70 2.79 -16.67 -9.14
N THR A 71 3.58 -16.79 -8.07
CA THR A 71 3.41 -17.80 -7.03
C THR A 71 3.22 -17.14 -5.68
N LEU A 72 2.19 -17.54 -4.93
CA LEU A 72 1.93 -17.08 -3.58
C LEU A 72 2.30 -18.19 -2.59
N ASN A 73 3.23 -17.90 -1.69
CA ASN A 73 3.73 -18.85 -0.70
C ASN A 73 4.17 -20.19 -1.35
N GLY A 74 4.87 -20.10 -2.48
CA GLY A 74 5.37 -21.24 -3.26
C GLY A 74 4.32 -21.98 -4.09
N SER A 75 3.03 -21.62 -4.00
CA SER A 75 1.96 -22.22 -4.80
C SER A 75 1.63 -21.36 -6.02
N PRO A 76 1.23 -21.93 -7.17
CA PRO A 76 0.74 -21.16 -8.30
C PRO A 76 -0.41 -20.24 -7.88
N PHE A 77 -0.38 -18.99 -8.32
CA PHE A 77 -1.38 -17.98 -7.96
C PHE A 77 -1.99 -17.31 -9.19
N ASP A 78 -1.16 -16.81 -10.10
CA ASP A 78 -1.62 -16.14 -11.32
C ASP A 78 -0.55 -16.23 -12.44
N GLN A 79 -0.91 -15.78 -13.64
CA GLN A 79 -0.03 -15.66 -14.80
C GLN A 79 -0.20 -14.29 -15.45
N LEU A 80 0.93 -13.66 -15.81
CA LEU A 80 0.92 -12.39 -16.53
C LEU A 80 1.39 -12.61 -17.97
N TYR A 81 0.74 -11.93 -18.90
CA TYR A 81 0.89 -12.14 -20.34
C TYR A 81 1.71 -11.06 -21.01
N GLY A 82 1.98 -9.94 -20.33
CA GLY A 82 2.81 -8.86 -20.84
C GLY A 82 4.29 -9.09 -20.86
N LEU A 83 4.98 -8.15 -21.49
CA LEU A 83 6.44 -8.17 -21.61
C LEU A 83 7.13 -7.61 -20.36
N ARG A 84 6.39 -6.83 -19.58
CA ARG A 84 6.78 -6.23 -18.30
C ARG A 84 5.55 -6.03 -17.43
N PHE A 85 5.77 -5.87 -16.14
CA PHE A 85 4.76 -5.46 -15.18
C PHE A 85 5.29 -4.37 -14.26
N ILE A 86 4.39 -3.57 -13.70
CA ILE A 86 4.66 -2.74 -12.53
C ILE A 86 3.63 -3.02 -11.46
N TYR A 87 3.93 -2.66 -10.21
CA TYR A 87 3.02 -2.89 -9.10
C TYR A 87 2.98 -1.75 -8.09
N TYR A 88 1.84 -1.69 -7.39
CA TYR A 88 1.54 -0.77 -6.32
C TYR A 88 1.02 -1.56 -5.13
N THR A 89 1.53 -1.31 -3.94
CA THR A 89 1.14 -1.99 -2.70
C THR A 89 0.35 -1.04 -1.81
N ASP A 90 -0.56 -1.61 -1.01
CA ASP A 90 -1.30 -0.84 0.01
C ASP A 90 -0.52 -0.62 1.31
N SER A 91 0.75 -1.01 1.32
CA SER A 91 1.63 -0.92 2.48
C SER A 91 2.58 0.28 2.31
N PRO A 92 2.44 1.34 3.11
CA PRO A 92 3.25 2.55 2.96
C PRO A 92 4.68 2.43 3.52
N ALA A 93 5.09 1.26 4.03
CA ALA A 93 6.34 1.08 4.74
C ALA A 93 7.14 -0.12 4.24
N GLU A 94 8.42 0.10 3.97
CA GLU A 94 9.38 -0.94 3.63
C GLU A 94 9.39 -2.05 4.70
N GLY A 95 9.31 -3.30 4.27
CA GLY A 95 9.28 -4.48 5.15
C GLY A 95 7.94 -4.77 5.83
N LYS A 96 6.88 -3.99 5.58
CA LYS A 96 5.52 -4.34 6.03
C LYS A 96 4.80 -5.17 4.96
N PRO A 97 4.14 -6.29 5.34
CA PRO A 97 3.42 -7.11 4.38
C PRO A 97 2.27 -6.34 3.72
N ALA A 98 2.22 -6.35 2.39
CA ALA A 98 1.10 -5.84 1.62
C ALA A 98 -0.15 -6.72 1.83
N SER A 99 -1.30 -6.08 1.97
CA SER A 99 -2.58 -6.79 2.05
C SER A 99 -3.31 -6.80 0.69
N ARG A 100 -3.00 -5.82 -0.15
CA ARG A 100 -3.47 -5.72 -1.54
C ARG A 100 -2.35 -5.20 -2.43
N VAL A 101 -2.37 -5.63 -3.70
CA VAL A 101 -1.42 -5.18 -4.72
C VAL A 101 -2.18 -4.93 -6.02
N VAL A 102 -1.99 -3.77 -6.64
CA VAL A 102 -2.39 -3.54 -8.04
C VAL A 102 -1.21 -3.90 -8.93
N ILE A 103 -1.47 -4.69 -9.97
CA ILE A 103 -0.54 -5.02 -11.04
C ILE A 103 -1.01 -4.34 -12.32
N GLU A 104 -0.10 -3.67 -13.00
CA GLU A 104 -0.27 -3.32 -14.42
C GLU A 104 0.58 -4.28 -15.25
N ASP A 105 -0.07 -5.04 -16.13
CA ASP A 105 0.54 -6.01 -17.03
C ASP A 105 0.48 -5.50 -18.48
N PHE A 106 1.66 -5.19 -19.03
CA PHE A 106 1.82 -4.53 -20.32
C PHE A 106 1.92 -5.58 -21.43
N ILE A 107 0.76 -6.01 -21.93
CA ILE A 107 0.61 -7.08 -22.93
C ILE A 107 1.37 -6.78 -24.24
N ASN A 108 1.26 -5.55 -24.72
CA ASN A 108 1.77 -5.14 -26.04
C ASN A 108 2.94 -4.14 -25.91
N SER A 109 2.93 -3.11 -26.75
CA SER A 109 3.95 -2.05 -26.80
C SER A 109 3.90 -1.16 -25.56
N PHE A 110 5.00 -0.42 -25.31
CA PHE A 110 5.08 0.60 -24.27
C PHE A 110 4.02 1.71 -24.38
N SER A 111 3.41 1.87 -25.56
CA SER A 111 2.37 2.86 -25.85
C SER A 111 0.95 2.35 -25.65
N ASP A 112 0.75 1.05 -25.41
CA ASP A 112 -0.56 0.49 -25.17
C ASP A 112 -0.85 0.48 -23.66
N ALA A 113 -2.05 0.93 -23.32
CA ALA A 113 -2.53 0.87 -21.94
C ALA A 113 -2.54 -0.60 -21.45
N PRO A 114 -2.00 -0.87 -20.25
CA PRO A 114 -1.88 -2.22 -19.72
C PRO A 114 -3.24 -2.80 -19.31
N SER A 115 -3.25 -4.12 -19.09
CA SER A 115 -4.29 -4.73 -18.28
C SER A 115 -3.97 -4.48 -16.79
N VAL A 116 -5.00 -4.32 -15.97
CA VAL A 116 -4.88 -3.96 -14.56
C VAL A 116 -5.59 -5.00 -13.73
N ILE A 117 -4.90 -5.53 -12.72
CA ILE A 117 -5.36 -6.61 -11.86
C ILE A 117 -5.17 -6.21 -10.40
N LEU A 118 -6.16 -6.45 -9.55
CA LEU A 118 -6.05 -6.35 -8.10
C LEU A 118 -5.78 -7.74 -7.52
N TYR A 119 -4.64 -7.92 -6.89
CA TYR A 119 -4.40 -9.03 -5.99
C TYR A 119 -4.89 -8.66 -4.58
N ASP A 120 -5.91 -9.36 -4.11
CA ASP A 120 -6.47 -9.21 -2.77
C ASP A 120 -6.08 -10.40 -1.89
N PHE A 121 -5.11 -10.16 -1.00
CA PHE A 121 -4.58 -11.15 -0.06
C PHE A 121 -5.34 -11.17 1.27
N GLN A 122 -6.33 -10.29 1.46
CA GLN A 122 -7.21 -10.31 2.63
C GLN A 122 -8.29 -11.39 2.50
N LYS A 123 -8.61 -11.79 1.26
CA LYS A 123 -9.53 -12.89 0.96
C LYS A 123 -8.91 -14.24 1.33
N LYS A 124 -9.76 -15.20 1.67
CA LYS A 124 -9.40 -16.60 1.90
C LYS A 124 -10.28 -17.48 1.00
N PRO A 125 -9.75 -18.02 -0.11
CA PRO A 125 -8.37 -17.87 -0.60
C PRO A 125 -8.06 -16.45 -1.12
N ALA A 126 -6.77 -16.09 -1.16
CA ALA A 126 -6.32 -14.88 -1.85
C ALA A 126 -6.79 -14.93 -3.32
N THR A 127 -7.09 -13.78 -3.91
CA THR A 127 -7.74 -13.73 -5.23
C THR A 127 -7.08 -12.70 -6.14
N ALA A 128 -6.91 -13.04 -7.42
CA ALA A 128 -6.60 -12.10 -8.49
C ALA A 128 -7.91 -11.63 -9.16
N LEU A 129 -8.13 -10.32 -9.19
CA LEU A 129 -9.36 -9.69 -9.66
C LEU A 129 -9.05 -8.76 -10.84
N PRO A 130 -9.49 -9.07 -12.07
CA PRO A 130 -9.29 -8.16 -13.19
C PRO A 130 -10.05 -6.86 -12.92
N ILE A 131 -9.35 -5.74 -13.04
CA ILE A 131 -9.94 -4.39 -12.95
C ILE A 131 -10.32 -3.90 -14.34
N SER A 132 -9.40 -4.03 -15.30
CA SER A 132 -9.60 -3.61 -16.69
C SER A 132 -8.61 -4.34 -17.59
N ASP A 133 -9.01 -4.65 -18.82
CA ASP A 133 -8.10 -5.19 -19.84
C ASP A 133 -7.26 -4.09 -20.51
N ARG A 134 -7.66 -2.82 -20.34
CA ARG A 134 -6.98 -1.66 -20.93
C ARG A 134 -7.22 -0.41 -20.09
N LEU A 135 -6.27 -0.04 -19.24
CA LEU A 135 -6.32 1.17 -18.41
C LEU A 135 -4.90 1.65 -18.10
N ASP A 136 -4.58 2.89 -18.46
CA ASP A 136 -3.28 3.52 -18.18
C ASP A 136 -3.38 4.25 -16.83
N VAL A 137 -2.78 3.69 -15.79
CA VAL A 137 -2.94 4.19 -14.41
C VAL A 137 -1.90 5.27 -14.11
N ASP A 138 -2.38 6.48 -13.84
CA ASP A 138 -1.56 7.63 -13.47
C ASP A 138 -1.22 7.66 -11.96
N ASP A 139 -2.17 7.25 -11.12
CA ASP A 139 -2.07 7.30 -9.66
C ASP A 139 -2.95 6.21 -9.01
N VAL A 140 -2.53 5.70 -7.85
CA VAL A 140 -3.28 4.71 -7.07
C VAL A 140 -3.42 5.20 -5.64
N ARG A 141 -4.65 5.15 -5.12
CA ARG A 141 -4.98 5.49 -3.73
C ARG A 141 -5.73 4.37 -3.07
N TRP A 142 -5.30 4.03 -1.86
CA TRP A 142 -5.88 2.95 -1.10
C TRP A 142 -6.89 3.48 -0.10
N THR A 143 -8.08 2.90 -0.10
CA THR A 143 -9.05 3.06 1.00
C THR A 143 -9.20 1.74 1.73
N ASN A 144 -9.97 1.73 2.83
CA ASN A 144 -10.25 0.49 3.57
C ASN A 144 -10.94 -0.57 2.72
N ASN A 145 -11.83 -0.17 1.80
CA ASN A 145 -12.74 -1.08 1.10
C ASN A 145 -12.61 -1.04 -0.43
N SER A 146 -11.83 -0.12 -0.98
CA SER A 146 -11.63 0.08 -2.41
C SER A 146 -10.18 0.43 -2.71
N VAL A 147 -9.85 0.33 -4.00
CA VAL A 147 -8.70 1.02 -4.59
C VAL A 147 -9.22 2.06 -5.56
N GLU A 148 -8.72 3.28 -5.45
CA GLU A 148 -9.01 4.38 -6.36
C GLU A 148 -7.85 4.54 -7.34
N LEU A 149 -8.18 4.67 -8.61
CA LEU A 149 -7.23 4.74 -9.73
C LEU A 149 -7.50 6.05 -10.47
N SER A 150 -6.46 6.86 -10.67
CA SER A 150 -6.49 7.92 -11.66
C SER A 150 -6.06 7.35 -13.00
N ALA A 151 -6.80 7.64 -14.06
CA ALA A 151 -6.45 7.28 -15.43
C ALA A 151 -7.06 8.31 -16.39
N ASN A 152 -6.25 8.82 -17.33
CA ASN A 152 -6.69 9.78 -18.35
C ASN A 152 -7.39 11.03 -17.75
N GLY A 153 -6.87 11.53 -16.63
CA GLY A 153 -7.42 12.69 -15.91
C GLY A 153 -8.76 12.44 -15.21
N GLN A 154 -9.13 11.17 -15.00
CA GLN A 154 -10.40 10.77 -14.40
C GLN A 154 -10.13 9.79 -13.26
N TRP A 155 -10.95 9.84 -12.21
CA TRP A 155 -10.84 8.94 -11.07
C TRP A 155 -11.88 7.83 -11.15
N PHE A 156 -11.45 6.64 -10.75
CA PHE A 156 -12.28 5.45 -10.68
C PHE A 156 -12.06 4.75 -9.34
N ALA A 157 -13.13 4.23 -8.73
CA ALA A 157 -13.05 3.32 -7.61
C ALA A 157 -13.32 1.90 -8.09
N PHE A 158 -12.43 0.96 -7.78
CA PHE A 158 -12.69 -0.45 -7.92
C PHE A 158 -13.11 -1.04 -6.57
N SER A 159 -14.32 -1.58 -6.52
CA SER A 159 -14.85 -2.30 -5.34
C SER A 159 -15.87 -3.33 -5.78
N GLY A 160 -15.95 -4.47 -5.09
CA GLY A 160 -16.95 -5.50 -5.39
C GLY A 160 -16.96 -5.95 -6.85
N HIS A 161 -15.78 -6.12 -7.47
CA HIS A 161 -15.61 -6.50 -8.88
C HIS A 161 -16.12 -5.47 -9.90
N LYS A 162 -16.32 -4.22 -9.49
CA LYS A 162 -16.82 -3.16 -10.37
C LYS A 162 -15.90 -1.95 -10.32
N LEU A 163 -15.46 -1.51 -11.49
CA LEU A 163 -14.82 -0.22 -11.69
C LEU A 163 -15.89 0.85 -11.93
N THR A 164 -15.95 1.85 -11.08
CA THR A 164 -16.94 2.92 -11.17
C THR A 164 -16.24 4.26 -11.17
N ARG A 165 -16.58 5.15 -12.10
CA ARG A 165 -16.07 6.53 -12.09
C ARG A 165 -16.52 7.24 -10.82
N ILE A 166 -15.60 7.98 -10.21
CA ILE A 166 -15.84 8.80 -9.02
C ILE A 166 -15.32 10.23 -9.23
N HIS A 167 -15.77 11.13 -8.37
CA HIS A 167 -15.09 12.41 -8.16
C HIS A 167 -14.26 12.26 -6.88
N PRO A 168 -12.94 12.53 -6.91
CA PRO A 168 -12.12 12.42 -5.73
C PRO A 168 -12.62 13.41 -4.67
N VAL A 169 -12.83 12.94 -3.45
CA VAL A 169 -13.29 13.79 -2.34
C VAL A 169 -12.06 14.48 -1.74
N GLY A 170 -11.99 15.81 -1.84
CA GLY A 170 -10.97 16.63 -1.17
C GLY A 170 -9.79 17.06 -2.04
N GLN A 171 -10.06 17.88 -3.08
CA GLN A 171 -9.06 18.82 -3.61
C GLN A 171 -9.08 20.11 -2.79
#